data_AF-A0A261QH24-F1
#
_entry.id   AF-A0A261QH24-F1
#
_cell.length_a   1.000
_cell.length_b   1.000
_cell.length_c   1.000
_cell.angle_alpha   90.00
_cell.angle_beta   90.00
_cell.angle_gamma   90.00
#
_symmetry.space_group_name_H-M   'P 1'
#
loop_
_entity.id
_entity.type
_entity.pdbx_description
1 polymer ?
#
loop_
_entity_poly.entity_id
_entity_poly.type
_entity_poly.pdbx_seq_one_letter_code
_entity_poly.pdbx_strand_id
1 'polypeptide(L)' 'MQVKAIGWALREYAKTNPSFVLQFVEQHSLPSLSKREAVKNLLK' A
#
# COMPACT_ATOMS: atom_id res chain seq x y z
N MET A 1 -11.55 -11.24 2.78
CA MET A 1 -12.30 -10.05 2.30
C MET A 1 -11.66 -8.73 2.76
N GLN A 2 -11.28 -8.58 4.04
CA GLN A 2 -10.68 -7.36 4.62
C GLN A 2 -9.35 -6.91 3.96
N VAL A 3 -8.41 -7.85 3.75
CA VAL A 3 -7.02 -7.58 3.33
C VAL A 3 -6.91 -6.93 1.93
N LYS A 4 -7.87 -7.26 1.07
CA LYS A 4 -7.92 -6.87 -0.35
C LYS A 4 -8.46 -5.45 -0.54
N ALA A 5 -9.34 -4.99 0.35
CA ALA A 5 -9.86 -3.61 0.34
C ALA A 5 -8.77 -2.60 0.74
N ILE A 6 -7.96 -2.93 1.74
CA ILE A 6 -6.85 -2.09 2.21
C ILE A 6 -5.79 -1.92 1.11
N GLY A 7 -5.45 -2.99 0.40
CA GLY A 7 -4.52 -2.93 -0.73
C GLY A 7 -5.02 -2.02 -1.86
N TRP A 8 -6.32 -2.08 -2.18
CA TRP A 8 -6.92 -1.22 -3.21
C TRP A 8 -6.99 0.25 -2.80
N ALA A 9 -7.36 0.53 -1.55
CA ALA A 9 -7.42 1.89 -1.02
C ALA A 9 -6.03 2.56 -1.00
N LEU A 10 -5.00 1.84 -0.51
CA LEU A 10 -3.62 2.33 -0.51
C LEU A 10 -3.10 2.55 -1.94
N ARG A 11 -3.48 1.68 -2.88
CA ARG A 11 -3.10 1.81 -4.30
C ARG A 11 -3.70 3.06 -4.95
N GLU A 12 -4.98 3.33 -4.73
CA GLU A 12 -5.60 4.54 -5.29
C GLU A 12 -4.98 5.81 -4.68
N TYR A 13 -4.69 5.79 -3.38
CA TYR A 13 -4.02 6.91 -2.71
C TYR A 13 -2.57 7.10 -3.17
N ALA A 14 -1.86 6.01 -3.50
CA ALA A 14 -0.49 6.04 -4.01
C ALA A 14 -0.38 6.78 -5.35
N LYS A 15 -1.46 6.89 -6.14
CA LYS A 15 -1.48 7.72 -7.37
C LYS A 15 -1.40 9.21 -7.06
N THR A 16 -1.90 9.63 -5.90
CA THR A 16 -1.88 11.03 -5.45
C THR A 16 -0.63 11.34 -4.65
N ASN A 17 -0.22 10.46 -3.72
CA ASN A 17 0.99 10.63 -2.94
C ASN A 17 1.68 9.29 -2.64
N PRO A 18 2.61 8.86 -3.50
CA PRO A 18 3.30 7.58 -3.35
C PRO A 18 4.23 7.56 -2.13
N SER A 19 4.85 8.68 -1.78
CA SER A 19 5.78 8.80 -0.65
C SER A 19 5.08 8.60 0.70
N PHE A 20 3.86 9.12 0.85
CA PHE A 20 3.04 8.88 2.05
C PHE A 20 2.70 7.41 2.21
N VAL A 21 2.33 6.72 1.13
CA VAL A 21 2.00 5.29 1.19
C VAL A 21 3.22 4.47 1.59
N LEU A 22 4.41 4.80 1.09
CA LEU A 22 5.68 4.17 1.48
C LEU A 22 5.97 4.36 2.97
N GLN A 23 5.90 5.59 3.48
CA GLN A 23 6.08 5.84 4.92
C GLN A 23 5.02 5.12 5.76
N PHE A 24 3.77 5.09 5.31
CA PHE A 24 2.69 4.41 6.01
C PHE A 24 2.91 2.90 6.12
N VAL A 25 3.34 2.23 5.04
CA VAL A 25 3.64 0.78 5.06
C VAL A 25 4.97 0.44 5.76
N GLU A 26 5.82 1.44 6.02
CA GLU A 26 7.03 1.30 6.84
C GLU A 26 6.76 1.55 8.32
N GLN A 27 5.93 2.55 8.65
CA GLN A 27 5.54 2.87 10.03
C GLN A 27 4.49 1.92 10.60
N HIS A 28 3.57 1.40 9.79
CA HIS A 28 2.61 0.41 10.21
C HIS A 28 3.02 -1.01 9.79
N SER A 29 3.06 -1.92 10.76
CA SER A 29 3.27 -3.35 10.54
C SER A 29 2.04 -3.97 9.86
N LEU A 30 1.96 -3.83 8.54
CA LEU A 30 0.93 -4.46 7.72
C LEU A 30 1.30 -5.91 7.38
N PRO A 31 0.30 -6.78 7.12
CA PRO A 31 0.54 -8.10 6.58
C PRO A 31 1.39 -8.02 5.32
N SER A 32 2.39 -8.90 5.20
CA SER A 32 3.35 -8.94 4.10
C SER A 32 2.69 -9.00 2.71
N LEU A 33 1.50 -9.60 2.61
CA LEU A 33 0.66 -9.60 1.41
C LEU A 33 0.14 -8.20 1.03
N SER A 34 -0.42 -7.44 1.97
CA SER A 34 -0.93 -6.07 1.71
C SER A 34 0.20 -5.11 1.39
N LYS A 35 1.35 -5.22 2.08
CA LYS A 35 2.54 -4.41 1.77
C LYS A 35 3.04 -4.66 0.36
N ARG A 36 3.12 -5.93 -0.05
CA ARG A 36 3.49 -6.30 -1.42
C ARG A 36 2.51 -5.75 -2.46
N GLU A 37 1.21 -5.83 -2.24
CA GLU A 37 0.22 -5.27 -3.19
C GLU A 37 0.29 -3.75 -3.29
N ALA A 38 0.44 -3.04 -2.16
CA ALA A 38 0.53 -1.58 -2.13
C ALA A 38 1.78 -1.05 -2.85
N VAL A 39 2.93 -1.73 -2.71
CA VAL A 39 4.22 -1.30 -3.28
C VAL A 39 4.45 -1.85 -4.70
N LYS A 40 3.78 -2.94 -5.09
CA LYS A 40 3.89 -3.54 -6.45
C LYS A 40 3.63 -2.53 -7.57
N ASN A 41 2.76 -1.55 -7.34
CA ASN A 41 2.42 -0.53 -8.32
C ASN A 41 3.35 0.70 -8.28
N LEU A 42 4.20 0.83 -7.25
CA LEU A 42 5.19 1.91 -7.12
C LEU A 42 6.55 1.56 -7.75
N LEU A 43 6.85 0.27 -7.90
CA LEU A 43 8.10 -0.24 -8.49
C LEU A 43 8.04 -0.34 -10.03
N LYS A 44 7.07 0.32 -10.68
CA LYS A 44 6.86 0.25 -12.12
C LYS A 44 7.23 1.55 -12.82
#